data_AF-A0A432F102-F1
#
_entry.id   AF-A0A432F102-F1
#
_cell.length_a   1.000
_cell.length_b   1.000
_cell.length_c   1.000
_cell.angle_alpha   90.00
_cell.angle_beta   90.00
_cell.angle_gamma   90.00
#
_symmetry.space_group_name_H-M   'P 1'
#
loop_
_entity.id
_entity.type
_entity.pdbx_description
1 polymer ?
#
loop_
_entity_poly.entity_id
_entity_poly.type
_entity_poly.pdbx_seq_one_letter_code
_entity_poly.pdbx_strand_id
1 'polypeptide(L)'
;MILSRTTRLARCRAFLQLDVAVAITVLALVFIPLSVSSSGDLDLARRQYFEAVALQLIDGEMDVLLAGERRKYTLGEYGIMPVGEAVQNLPEGKFVLTVKQKQLTLTWVPTKRAKWGRVERVVELK
;
A
#
# COMPACT_ATOMS: atom_id res chain seq x y z
N MET A 1 -57.82 -21.50 28.93
CA MET A 1 -57.52 -21.25 27.50
C MET A 1 -56.42 -20.18 27.25
N ILE A 2 -55.71 -19.70 28.28
CA ILE A 2 -54.71 -18.61 28.16
C ILE A 2 -53.26 -19.16 28.04
N LEU A 3 -52.96 -20.30 28.70
CA LEU A 3 -51.64 -20.94 28.66
C LEU A 3 -51.19 -21.43 27.26
N SER A 4 -52.14 -21.77 26.39
CA SER A 4 -51.86 -22.22 25.02
C SER A 4 -51.49 -21.07 24.07
N ARG A 5 -51.91 -19.84 24.39
CA ARG A 5 -51.60 -18.65 23.59
C ARG A 5 -50.17 -18.14 23.83
N THR A 6 -49.72 -18.16 25.08
CA THR A 6 -48.36 -17.74 25.46
C THR A 6 -47.29 -18.67 24.92
N THR A 7 -47.51 -19.99 24.99
CA THR A 7 -46.61 -21.02 24.42
C THR A 7 -46.52 -20.94 22.89
N ARG A 8 -47.62 -20.62 22.20
CA ARG A 8 -47.64 -20.43 20.74
C ARG A 8 -46.89 -19.16 20.31
N LEU A 9 -47.07 -18.05 21.03
CA LEU A 9 -46.34 -16.80 20.80
C LEU A 9 -44.83 -16.95 21.05
N ALA A 10 -44.45 -17.68 22.10
CA ALA A 10 -43.04 -17.99 22.39
C ALA A 10 -42.40 -18.82 21.26
N ARG A 11 -43.09 -19.82 20.73
CA ARG A 11 -42.62 -20.61 19.57
C ARG A 11 -42.47 -19.78 18.30
N CYS A 12 -43.44 -18.90 17.98
CA CYS A 12 -43.32 -18.02 16.81
C CYS A 12 -42.15 -17.04 16.94
N ARG A 13 -41.91 -16.48 18.14
CA ARG A 13 -40.74 -15.63 18.40
C ARG A 13 -39.43 -16.39 18.24
N ALA A 14 -39.34 -17.60 18.79
CA ALA A 14 -38.16 -18.45 18.63
C ALA A 14 -37.90 -18.81 17.15
N PHE A 15 -38.95 -19.08 16.38
CA PHE A 15 -38.84 -19.35 14.95
C PHE A 15 -38.34 -18.13 14.16
N LEU A 16 -38.88 -16.94 14.43
CA LEU A 16 -38.39 -15.69 13.82
C LEU A 16 -36.94 -15.38 14.21
N GLN A 17 -36.55 -15.63 15.47
CA GLN A 17 -35.17 -15.45 15.91
C GLN A 17 -34.22 -16.40 15.19
N LEU A 18 -34.63 -17.66 14.99
CA LEU A 18 -33.86 -18.64 14.25
C LEU A 18 -33.71 -18.24 12.78
N ASP A 19 -34.80 -17.82 12.14
CA ASP A 19 -34.80 -17.40 10.74
C ASP A 19 -33.89 -16.19 10.49
N VAL A 20 -33.96 -15.18 11.37
CA VAL A 20 -33.05 -14.02 11.34
C VAL A 20 -31.61 -14.45 11.61
N ALA A 21 -31.37 -15.34 12.57
CA ALA A 21 -30.02 -15.84 12.86
C ALA A 21 -29.41 -16.60 11.67
N VAL A 22 -30.22 -17.41 10.98
CA VAL A 22 -29.81 -18.12 9.76
C VAL A 22 -29.51 -17.12 8.64
N ALA A 23 -30.38 -16.13 8.42
CA ALA A 23 -30.17 -15.11 7.40
C ALA A 23 -28.87 -14.31 7.65
N ILE A 24 -28.62 -13.89 8.90
CA ILE A 24 -27.37 -13.20 9.28
C ILE A 24 -26.16 -14.11 9.08
N THR A 25 -26.27 -15.41 9.40
CA THR A 25 -25.18 -16.36 9.24
C THR A 25 -24.82 -16.56 7.77
N VAL A 26 -25.82 -16.74 6.91
CA VAL A 26 -25.63 -16.85 5.46
C VAL A 26 -25.02 -15.56 4.91
N LEU A 27 -25.51 -14.40 5.36
CA LEU A 27 -24.96 -13.10 4.96
C LEU A 27 -23.48 -12.97 5.38
N ALA A 28 -23.15 -13.32 6.63
CA ALA A 28 -21.78 -13.28 7.13
C ALA A 28 -20.85 -14.23 6.36
N LEU A 29 -21.32 -15.45 6.03
CA LEU A 29 -20.55 -16.42 5.25
C LEU A 29 -20.21 -15.92 3.85
N VAL A 30 -21.04 -15.06 3.25
CA VAL A 30 -20.76 -14.46 1.94
C VAL A 30 -19.90 -13.21 2.07
N PHE A 31 -20.26 -12.29 2.96
CA PHE A 31 -19.64 -10.97 3.01
C PHE A 31 -18.27 -10.94 3.72
N ILE A 32 -18.03 -11.80 4.71
CA ILE A 32 -16.75 -11.83 5.42
C ILE A 32 -15.61 -12.24 4.47
N PRO A 33 -15.70 -13.37 3.71
CA PRO A 33 -14.64 -13.75 2.78
C PRO A 33 -14.42 -12.71 1.67
N LEU A 34 -15.49 -12.13 1.13
CA LEU A 34 -15.39 -11.07 0.11
C LEU A 34 -14.65 -9.83 0.64
N SER A 35 -14.93 -9.43 1.88
CA SER A 35 -14.27 -8.28 2.53
C SER A 35 -12.78 -8.55 2.78
N VAL A 36 -12.44 -9.76 3.22
CA VAL A 36 -11.05 -10.16 3.49
C VAL A 36 -10.23 -10.28 2.20
N SER A 37 -10.80 -10.90 1.16
CA SER A 37 -10.14 -11.04 -0.15
C SER A 37 -9.85 -9.67 -0.78
N SER A 38 -10.85 -8.79 -0.83
CA SER A 38 -10.71 -7.44 -1.41
C SER A 38 -9.68 -6.59 -0.67
N SER A 39 -9.61 -6.70 0.66
CA SER A 39 -8.66 -5.92 1.45
C SER A 39 -7.19 -6.25 1.13
N GLY A 40 -6.89 -7.52 0.86
CA GLY A 40 -5.54 -7.96 0.47
C GLY A 40 -5.14 -7.44 -0.92
N ASP A 41 -6.05 -7.58 -1.88
CA ASP A 41 -5.80 -7.15 -3.27
C ASP A 41 -5.64 -5.62 -3.38
N LEU A 42 -6.41 -4.86 -2.60
CA LEU A 42 -6.28 -3.40 -2.53
C LEU A 42 -4.96 -2.96 -1.91
N ASP A 43 -4.45 -3.69 -0.90
CA ASP A 43 -3.16 -3.37 -0.29
C ASP A 43 -2.01 -3.67 -1.27
N LEU A 44 -2.09 -4.76 -2.03
CA LEU A 44 -1.13 -5.08 -3.10
C LEU A 44 -1.16 -4.04 -4.23
N ALA A 45 -2.34 -3.70 -4.74
CA ALA A 45 -2.49 -2.70 -5.79
C ALA A 45 -1.94 -1.33 -5.34
N ARG A 46 -2.17 -0.95 -4.08
CA ARG A 46 -1.65 0.28 -3.51
C ARG A 46 -0.11 0.25 -3.38
N ARG A 47 0.48 -0.89 -3.00
CA ARG A 47 1.94 -1.05 -2.98
C ARG A 47 2.54 -0.88 -4.38
N GLN A 48 1.96 -1.55 -5.37
CA GLN A 48 2.41 -1.44 -6.77
C GLN A 48 2.27 -0.01 -7.31
N TYR A 49 1.19 0.68 -6.97
CA TYR A 49 1.00 2.08 -7.32
C TYR A 49 2.13 2.96 -6.76
N PHE A 50 2.43 2.87 -5.47
CA PHE A 50 3.50 3.67 -4.87
C PHE A 50 4.89 3.27 -5.38
N GLU A 51 5.11 1.99 -5.64
CA GLU A 51 6.34 1.50 -6.27
C GLU A 51 6.53 2.10 -7.65
N ALA A 52 5.49 2.11 -8.48
CA ALA A 52 5.53 2.72 -9.81
C ALA A 52 5.79 4.24 -9.75
N VAL A 53 5.13 4.96 -8.83
CA VAL A 53 5.37 6.40 -8.63
C VAL A 53 6.81 6.65 -8.16
N ALA A 54 7.31 5.88 -7.18
CA ALA A 54 8.68 5.99 -6.71
C ALA A 54 9.68 5.74 -7.83
N LEU A 55 9.46 4.69 -8.64
CA LEU A 55 10.30 4.37 -9.79
C LEU A 55 10.29 5.50 -10.82
N GLN A 56 9.14 6.06 -11.14
CA GLN A 56 9.03 7.18 -12.08
C GLN A 56 9.81 8.41 -11.62
N LEU A 57 9.73 8.76 -10.33
CA LEU A 57 10.52 9.87 -9.77
C LEU A 57 12.01 9.56 -9.80
N ILE A 58 12.40 8.36 -9.37
CA ILE A 58 13.80 7.93 -9.35
C ILE A 58 14.39 7.96 -10.77
N ASP A 59 13.64 7.49 -11.76
CA ASP A 59 14.05 7.48 -13.17
C ASP A 59 14.22 8.90 -13.69
N GLY A 60 13.24 9.79 -13.44
CA GLY A 60 13.33 11.19 -13.85
C GLY A 60 14.54 11.91 -13.24
N GLU A 61 14.79 11.72 -11.95
CA GLU A 61 15.97 12.30 -11.28
C GLU A 61 17.27 11.68 -11.77
N MET A 62 17.28 10.38 -12.06
CA MET A 62 18.46 9.71 -12.59
C MET A 62 18.85 10.28 -13.95
N ASP A 63 17.88 10.56 -14.82
CA ASP A 63 18.12 11.17 -16.13
C ASP A 63 18.71 12.58 -16.00
N VAL A 64 18.22 13.37 -15.04
CA VAL A 64 18.78 14.70 -14.72
C VAL A 64 20.23 14.57 -14.22
N LEU A 65 20.52 13.62 -13.33
CA LEU A 65 21.86 13.37 -12.83
C LEU A 65 22.81 12.92 -13.95
N LEU A 66 22.36 12.05 -14.86
CA LEU A 66 23.12 11.59 -16.02
C LEU A 66 23.35 12.69 -17.05
N ALA A 67 22.42 13.64 -17.20
CA ALA A 67 22.55 14.80 -18.10
C ALA A 67 23.63 15.80 -17.66
N GLY A 68 24.18 15.67 -16.44
CA GLY A 68 25.35 16.44 -16.00
C GLY A 68 25.26 16.96 -14.58
N GLU A 69 24.08 16.92 -13.95
CA GLU A 69 23.88 17.34 -12.56
C GLU A 69 24.68 16.48 -11.56
N ARG A 70 25.07 15.25 -11.94
CA ARG A 70 26.00 14.42 -11.18
C ARG A 70 27.26 15.17 -10.73
N ARG A 71 27.78 16.10 -11.54
CA ARG A 71 29.03 16.84 -11.24
C ARG A 71 28.94 17.67 -9.94
N LYS A 72 27.73 17.97 -9.46
CA LYS A 72 27.49 18.68 -8.20
C LYS A 72 27.77 17.82 -6.97
N TYR A 73 27.80 16.50 -7.11
CA TYR A 73 27.92 15.56 -6.01
C TYR A 73 29.31 14.90 -6.02
N THR A 74 29.99 14.94 -4.87
CA THR A 74 31.20 14.14 -4.66
C THR A 74 30.84 12.71 -4.29
N LEU A 75 31.84 11.84 -4.13
CA LEU A 75 31.60 10.47 -3.67
C LEU A 75 31.00 10.50 -2.25
N GLY A 76 29.95 9.72 -2.02
CA GLY A 76 29.25 9.69 -0.73
C GLY A 76 27.74 9.48 -0.85
N GLU A 77 27.03 9.68 0.25
CA GLU A 77 25.57 9.58 0.33
C GLU A 77 24.96 10.97 0.57
N TYR A 78 23.89 11.27 -0.17
CA TYR A 78 23.18 12.55 -0.11
C TYR A 78 21.69 12.31 0.03
N GLY A 79 21.06 12.98 0.98
CA GLY A 79 19.61 13.13 0.99
C GLY A 79 19.22 14.12 -0.11
N ILE A 80 18.43 13.67 -1.09
CA ILE A 80 17.91 14.54 -2.14
C ILE A 80 16.39 14.62 -2.05
N MET A 81 15.80 15.65 -2.63
CA MET A 81 14.36 15.76 -2.77
C MET A 81 14.06 15.91 -4.26
N PRO A 82 13.45 14.90 -4.90
CA PRO A 82 13.09 14.96 -6.30
C PRO A 82 12.18 16.14 -6.60
N VAL A 83 12.33 16.71 -7.80
CA VAL A 83 11.48 17.79 -8.30
C VAL A 83 10.29 17.18 -9.03
N GLY A 84 9.09 17.32 -8.48
CA GLY A 84 7.86 16.90 -9.15
C GLY A 84 6.63 16.87 -8.25
N GLU A 85 5.45 17.08 -8.83
CA GLU A 85 4.18 17.03 -8.10
C GLU A 85 3.88 15.62 -7.55
N ALA A 86 4.35 14.58 -8.24
CA ALA A 86 4.15 13.20 -7.85
C ALA A 86 4.84 12.81 -6.54
N VAL A 87 5.75 13.65 -5.99
CA VAL A 87 6.26 13.51 -4.62
C VAL A 87 5.12 13.54 -3.59
N GLN A 88 4.08 14.35 -3.83
CA GLN A 88 2.92 14.47 -2.93
C GLN A 88 2.08 13.18 -2.88
N ASN A 89 2.19 12.34 -3.90
CA ASN A 89 1.48 11.08 -3.99
C ASN A 89 2.23 9.94 -3.29
N LEU A 90 3.47 10.15 -2.85
CA LEU A 90 4.24 9.13 -2.13
C LEU A 90 4.02 9.25 -0.62
N PRO A 91 4.00 8.11 0.10
CA PRO A 91 4.02 8.16 1.55
C PRO A 91 5.34 8.76 2.03
N GLU A 92 5.34 9.33 3.24
CA GLU A 92 6.53 9.93 3.84
C GLU A 92 7.74 8.98 3.77
N GLY A 93 8.83 9.50 3.20
CA GLY A 93 10.05 8.74 2.95
C GLY A 93 11.19 9.68 2.59
N LYS A 94 12.38 9.10 2.44
CA LYS A 94 13.60 9.82 2.10
C LYS A 94 14.18 9.27 0.81
N PHE A 95 14.59 10.16 -0.08
CA PHE A 95 15.40 9.80 -1.23
C PHE A 95 16.88 9.94 -0.87
N VAL A 96 17.65 8.88 -1.11
CA VAL A 96 19.07 8.80 -0.82
C VAL A 96 19.81 8.50 -2.11
N LEU A 97 20.66 9.43 -2.50
CA LEU A 97 21.58 9.32 -3.61
C LEU A 97 22.94 8.84 -3.10
N THR A 98 23.39 7.67 -3.53
CA THR A 98 24.73 7.14 -3.26
C THR A 98 25.57 7.27 -4.52
N VAL A 99 26.61 8.09 -4.45
CA VAL A 99 27.55 8.34 -5.54
C VAL A 99 28.83 7.55 -5.26
N LYS A 100 29.12 6.57 -6.12
CA LYS A 100 30.38 5.82 -6.14
C LYS A 100 31.18 6.16 -7.41
N GLN A 101 32.41 5.66 -7.47
CA GLN A 101 33.36 5.93 -8.55
C GLN A 101 32.80 5.55 -9.94
N LYS A 102 32.19 4.36 -10.06
CA LYS A 102 31.62 3.84 -11.32
C LYS A 102 30.14 3.50 -11.22
N GLN A 103 29.48 3.91 -10.14
CA GLN A 103 28.10 3.52 -9.87
C GLN A 103 27.37 4.70 -9.25
N LEU A 104 26.13 4.90 -9.68
CA LEU A 104 25.19 5.85 -9.12
C LEU A 104 23.95 5.07 -8.68
N THR A 105 23.58 5.20 -7.41
CA THR A 105 22.41 4.53 -6.86
C THR A 105 21.47 5.58 -6.31
N LEU A 106 20.22 5.58 -6.74
CA LEU A 106 19.17 6.40 -6.14
C LEU A 106 18.13 5.48 -5.51
N THR A 107 17.89 5.69 -4.23
CA THR A 107 16.99 4.88 -3.41
C THR A 107 15.91 5.75 -2.81
N TRP A 108 14.66 5.28 -2.87
CA TRP A 108 13.59 5.75 -2.00
C TRP A 108 13.37 4.80 -0.83
N VAL A 109 13.41 5.34 0.38
CA VAL A 109 13.17 4.61 1.63
C VAL A 109 11.94 5.20 2.34
N PRO A 110 10.82 4.47 2.40
CA PRO A 110 9.66 4.92 3.17
C PRO A 110 9.97 4.89 4.68
N THR A 111 9.43 5.86 5.43
CA THR A 111 9.56 5.92 6.90
C THR A 111 8.99 4.65 7.55
N LYS A 112 7.89 4.12 6.99
CA LYS A 112 7.26 2.86 7.42
C LYS A 112 7.60 1.73 6.45
N ARG A 113 8.81 1.16 6.58
CA ARG A 113 9.28 0.03 5.75
C ARG A 113 8.41 -1.23 5.82
N ALA A 114 7.69 -1.45 6.92
CA ALA A 114 6.86 -2.63 7.10
C ALA A 114 5.62 -2.67 6.17
N LYS A 115 5.18 -1.52 5.65
CA LYS A 115 4.05 -1.44 4.71
C LYS A 115 4.47 -1.24 3.25
N TRP A 116 5.60 -0.57 3.03
CA TRP A 116 6.03 -0.14 1.71
C TRP A 116 7.47 -0.59 1.49
N GLY A 117 7.74 -1.27 0.37
CA GLY A 117 9.07 -1.76 0.03
C GLY A 117 10.06 -0.63 -0.25
N ARG A 118 11.35 -0.95 -0.19
CA ARG A 118 12.42 -0.06 -0.63
C ARG A 118 12.48 -0.12 -2.16
N VAL A 119 12.48 1.04 -2.83
CA VAL A 119 12.66 1.12 -4.28
C VAL A 119 14.04 1.70 -4.57
N GLU A 120 14.80 1.03 -5.43
CA GLU A 120 16.18 1.38 -5.72
C GLU A 120 16.43 1.26 -7.23
N ARG A 121 17.16 2.23 -7.77
CA ARG A 121 17.74 2.15 -9.12
C ARG A 121 19.24 2.36 -9.06
N VAL A 122 19.94 1.53 -9.81
CA VAL A 122 21.41 1.52 -9.91
C VAL A 122 21.80 1.73 -11.36
N VAL A 123 22.73 2.64 -11.60
CA VAL A 123 23.32 2.90 -12.92
C VAL A 123 24.83 2.79 -12.83
N GLU A 124 25.42 1.99 -13.72
CA GLU A 124 26.87 1.92 -13.90
C GLU A 124 27.32 2.99 -14.89
N LEU A 125 28.43 3.64 -14.59
CA LEU A 125 28.98 4.74 -15.38
C LEU A 125 30.17 4.22 -16.17
N LYS A 126 30.14 4.47 -17.47
CA LYS A 126 31.22 4.12 -18.41
C LYS A 126 32.39 5.08 -18.29
#